data_AF-A0A6F9BH58-F1
#
_entry.id   AF-A0A6F9BH58-F1
#
_cell.length_a   1.000
_cell.length_b   1.000
_cell.length_c   1.000
_cell.angle_alpha   90.00
_cell.angle_beta   90.00
_cell.angle_gamma   90.00
#
_symmetry.space_group_name_H-M   'P 1'
#
loop_
_entity.id
_entity.type
_entity.pdbx_description
1 polymer ?
#
loop_
_entity_poly.entity_id
_entity_poly.type
_entity_poly.pdbx_seq_one_letter_code
_entity_poly.pdbx_strand_id
1 'polypeptide(L)'
;MADALNAEEGLAHSCEERAAQELKLRPDLGNEPLTNPDLWLYTDGCCYRGEEGNIAAYATQPARTELTDQHIKELQFTAGPYEHSVWGQMGATKGPDELWRCHDGRLVAPANLCPELIREAHGPTHEGKLKTLQK
;
A
#
# COMPACT_ATOMS: atom_id res chain seq x y z
N MET A 1 -6.84 -49.99 -4.50
CA MET A 1 -5.70 -50.39 -3.65
C MET A 1 -5.14 -49.11 -3.07
N ALA A 2 -5.62 -48.71 -1.89
CA ALA A 2 -5.22 -47.50 -1.20
C ALA A 2 -4.73 -47.91 0.20
N ASP A 3 -3.70 -48.76 0.22
CA ASP A 3 -3.08 -49.26 1.45
C ASP A 3 -1.61 -48.88 1.43
N ALA A 4 -1.38 -47.61 1.73
CA ALA A 4 -0.14 -47.12 2.32
C ALA A 4 -0.47 -45.84 3.11
N LEU A 5 -1.56 -45.90 3.91
CA LEU A 5 -1.78 -44.94 4.98
C LEU A 5 -0.76 -45.25 6.07
N ASN A 6 -0.11 -44.20 6.58
CA ASN A 6 1.03 -44.32 7.47
C ASN A 6 0.67 -45.20 8.67
N ALA A 7 1.50 -46.20 8.98
CA ALA A 7 1.27 -47.17 10.07
C ALA A 7 1.10 -46.55 11.47
N GLU A 8 1.20 -45.22 11.59
CA GLU A 8 1.13 -44.44 12.83
C GLU A 8 -0.03 -43.42 12.85
N GLU A 9 -0.93 -43.46 11.86
CA GLU A 9 -2.19 -42.69 11.88
C GLU A 9 -3.11 -43.21 12.99
N GLY A 10 -3.51 -42.32 13.90
CA GLY A 10 -4.42 -42.63 15.01
C GLY A 10 -3.75 -43.01 16.35
N LEU A 11 -2.41 -43.15 16.40
CA LEU A 11 -1.70 -43.30 17.67
C LEU A 11 -1.64 -41.97 18.44
N ALA A 12 -1.62 -42.07 19.77
CA ALA A 12 -1.40 -40.93 20.65
C ALA A 12 -0.04 -40.29 20.31
N HIS A 13 -0.04 -38.98 20.11
CA HIS A 13 1.15 -38.23 19.71
C HIS A 13 1.15 -36.85 20.36
N SER A 14 2.32 -36.22 20.40
CA SER A 14 2.42 -34.79 20.67
C SER A 14 2.12 -34.02 19.38
N CYS A 15 1.03 -33.25 19.38
CA CYS A 15 0.70 -32.38 18.25
C CYS A 15 1.81 -31.36 17.98
N GLU A 16 2.49 -30.88 19.02
CA GLU A 16 3.59 -29.91 18.92
C GLU A 16 4.79 -30.49 18.18
N GLU A 17 5.20 -31.72 18.52
CA GLU A 17 6.36 -32.37 17.90
C GLU A 17 6.09 -32.73 16.43
N ARG A 18 4.89 -33.23 16.12
CA ARG A 18 4.48 -33.49 14.73
C ARG A 18 4.40 -32.21 13.91
N ALA A 19 3.77 -31.17 14.47
CA ALA A 19 3.71 -29.87 13.83
C ALA A 19 5.11 -29.32 13.54
N ALA A 20 6.04 -29.40 14.50
CA ALA A 20 7.43 -28.96 14.30
C ALA A 20 8.15 -29.73 13.18
N GLN A 21 7.95 -31.04 13.08
CA GLN A 21 8.53 -31.88 12.02
C GLN A 21 7.95 -31.56 10.64
N GLU A 22 6.65 -31.27 10.56
CA GLU A 22 5.95 -30.98 9.30
C GLU A 22 6.19 -29.55 8.81
N LEU A 23 6.11 -28.55 9.71
CA LEU A 23 6.20 -27.14 9.35
C LEU A 23 7.58 -26.77 8.81
N LYS A 24 8.64 -27.49 9.23
CA LYS A 24 10.04 -27.23 8.84
C LYS A 24 10.39 -25.74 8.85
N LEU A 25 9.90 -25.00 9.85
CA LEU A 25 10.17 -23.57 9.97
C LEU A 25 11.67 -23.34 10.08
N ARG A 26 12.16 -22.33 9.37
CA ARG A 26 13.55 -21.91 9.57
C ARG A 26 13.67 -21.25 10.95
N PRO A 27 14.70 -21.57 11.75
CA PRO A 27 14.88 -20.99 13.08
C PRO A 27 15.05 -19.46 13.10
N ASP A 28 15.42 -18.87 11.96
CA ASP A 28 15.62 -17.43 11.78
C ASP A 28 14.36 -16.67 11.34
N LEU A 29 13.24 -17.38 11.12
CA LEU A 29 11.97 -16.76 10.73
C LEU A 29 11.13 -16.44 11.98
N GLY A 30 10.98 -15.14 12.26
CA GLY A 30 10.16 -14.63 13.36
C GLY A 30 8.92 -13.87 12.89
N ASN A 31 8.01 -13.62 13.82
CA ASN A 31 6.80 -12.80 13.63
C ASN A 31 6.95 -11.37 14.17
N GLU A 32 8.08 -11.05 14.81
CA GLU A 32 8.37 -9.71 15.31
C GLU A 32 8.89 -8.80 14.18
N PRO A 33 8.44 -7.53 14.10
CA PRO A 33 8.98 -6.59 13.13
C PRO A 33 10.49 -6.39 13.29
N LEU A 34 11.20 -6.30 12.16
CA LEU A 34 12.63 -5.98 12.16
C LEU A 34 12.86 -4.56 12.69
N THR A 35 13.95 -4.34 13.43
CA THR A 35 14.30 -3.01 13.96
C THR A 35 14.66 -2.03 12.85
N ASN A 36 15.42 -2.48 11.84
CA ASN A 36 15.91 -1.65 10.73
C ASN A 36 15.70 -2.37 9.39
N PRO A 37 14.47 -2.50 8.90
CA PRO A 37 14.20 -3.11 7.60
C PRO A 37 14.59 -2.18 6.45
N ASP A 38 15.15 -2.73 5.38
CA ASP A 38 15.42 -1.97 4.15
C ASP A 38 14.11 -1.53 3.46
N LEU A 39 13.06 -2.35 3.57
CA LEU A 39 11.75 -2.13 2.97
C LEU A 39 10.63 -2.60 3.89
N TRP A 40 9.56 -1.81 3.96
CA TRP A 40 8.27 -2.25 4.48
C TRP A 40 7.36 -2.56 3.30
N LEU A 41 6.84 -3.77 3.21
CA LEU A 41 5.96 -4.21 2.13
C LEU A 41 4.62 -4.68 2.69
N TYR A 42 3.54 -4.29 2.03
CA TYR A 42 2.20 -4.83 2.21
C TYR A 42 1.91 -5.80 1.07
N THR A 43 1.37 -6.96 1.40
CA THR A 43 0.99 -7.98 0.42
C THR A 43 -0.49 -8.33 0.59
N ASP A 44 -1.17 -8.53 -0.54
CA ASP A 44 -2.54 -9.04 -0.54
C ASP A 44 -2.72 -10.00 -1.73
N GLY A 45 -3.62 -10.97 -1.56
CA GLY A 45 -3.90 -12.02 -2.53
C GLY A 45 -5.39 -12.25 -2.67
N CYS A 46 -5.88 -12.30 -3.89
CA CYS A 46 -7.27 -12.64 -4.20
C CYS A 46 -7.31 -13.93 -5.01
N CYS A 47 -8.13 -14.89 -4.57
CA CYS A 47 -8.41 -16.10 -5.32
C CYS A 47 -9.91 -16.33 -5.37
N TYR A 48 -10.45 -16.57 -6.57
CA TYR A 48 -11.85 -16.95 -6.74
C TYR A 48 -11.96 -18.10 -7.73
N ARG A 49 -13.02 -18.90 -7.60
CA ARG A 49 -13.30 -19.99 -8.53
C ARG A 49 -14.15 -19.46 -9.69
N GLY A 50 -13.55 -19.38 -10.87
CA GLY A 50 -14.22 -19.11 -12.14
C GLY A 50 -14.73 -20.38 -12.83
N GLU A 51 -15.30 -20.21 -14.01
CA GLU A 51 -15.90 -21.30 -14.81
C GLU A 51 -14.87 -22.35 -15.25
N GLU A 52 -13.65 -21.93 -15.58
CA GLU A 52 -12.55 -22.81 -16.02
C GLU A 52 -11.65 -23.28 -14.86
N GLY A 53 -11.93 -22.86 -13.63
CA GLY A 53 -11.14 -23.21 -12.45
C GLY A 53 -10.79 -22.01 -11.57
N ASN A 54 -9.81 -22.19 -10.69
CA ASN A 54 -9.39 -21.14 -9.77
C ASN A 54 -8.57 -20.05 -10.50
N ILE A 55 -8.94 -18.80 -10.30
CA ILE A 55 -8.23 -17.61 -10.77
C ILE A 55 -7.64 -16.93 -9.54
N ALA A 56 -6.32 -16.79 -9.51
CA ALA A 56 -5.61 -16.15 -8.41
C ALA A 56 -4.80 -14.95 -8.91
N ALA A 57 -4.77 -13.89 -8.11
CA ALA A 57 -3.98 -12.68 -8.31
C ALA A 57 -3.38 -12.25 -6.97
N TYR A 58 -2.27 -11.52 -7.02
CA TYR A 58 -1.62 -10.95 -5.84
C TYR A 58 -1.09 -9.55 -6.13
N ALA A 59 -0.94 -8.76 -5.07
CA ALA A 59 -0.35 -7.43 -5.12
C ALA A 59 0.68 -7.28 -3.99
N THR A 60 1.76 -6.55 -4.29
CA THR A 60 2.79 -6.19 -3.33
C THR A 60 3.07 -4.69 -3.47
N GLN A 61 2.95 -3.93 -2.39
CA GLN A 61 3.18 -2.49 -2.40
C GLN A 61 4.10 -2.08 -1.25
N PRO A 62 5.07 -1.18 -1.47
CA PRO A 62 5.84 -0.63 -0.37
C PRO A 62 4.94 0.19 0.56
N ALA A 63 5.33 0.28 1.83
CA ALA A 63 4.70 1.20 2.75
C ALA A 63 4.86 2.62 2.23
N ARG A 64 3.73 3.32 2.15
CA ARG A 64 3.70 4.68 1.64
C ARG A 64 4.51 5.57 2.58
N THR A 65 5.35 6.42 2.02
CA THR A 65 5.94 7.54 2.75
C THR A 65 4.79 8.44 3.23
N GLU A 66 4.70 8.69 4.53
CA GLU A 66 3.75 9.69 5.03
C GLU A 66 4.01 11.02 4.33
N LEU A 67 2.96 11.66 3.82
CA LEU A 67 3.04 12.99 3.18
C LEU A 67 3.31 14.05 4.26
N THR A 68 4.55 14.12 4.72
CA THR A 68 4.99 15.16 5.66
C THR A 68 5.01 16.53 4.98
N ASP A 69 4.92 17.60 5.75
CA ASP A 69 5.05 18.98 5.23
C ASP A 69 6.34 19.17 4.43
N GLN A 70 7.44 18.54 4.87
CA GLN A 70 8.73 18.59 4.17
C GLN A 70 8.65 17.92 2.79
N HIS A 71 8.00 16.76 2.72
CA HIS A 71 7.79 16.07 1.45
C HIS A 71 6.91 16.86 0.49
N ILE A 72 5.86 17.52 0.99
CA ILE A 72 5.01 18.39 0.17
C ILE A 72 5.80 19.62 -0.32
N LYS A 73 6.66 20.22 0.51
CA LYS A 73 7.55 21.30 0.09
C LYS A 73 8.47 20.85 -1.05
N GLU A 74 9.06 19.67 -0.94
CA GLU A 74 9.93 19.10 -1.98
C GLU A 74 9.16 18.86 -3.29
N LEU A 75 7.96 18.29 -3.22
CA LEU A 75 7.09 18.10 -4.38
C LEU A 75 6.70 19.44 -5.02
N GLN A 76 6.35 20.45 -4.22
CA GLN A 76 6.02 21.77 -4.73
C GLN A 76 7.24 22.50 -5.29
N PHE A 77 8.43 22.31 -4.70
CA PHE A 77 9.67 22.89 -5.19
C PHE A 77 10.12 22.29 -6.52
N THR A 78 9.98 20.98 -6.67
CA THR A 78 10.34 20.24 -7.89
C THR A 78 9.34 20.44 -9.04
N ALA A 79 8.17 21.03 -8.76
CA ALA A 79 7.23 21.45 -9.80
C ALA A 79 7.89 22.44 -10.77
N GLY A 80 7.63 22.27 -12.07
CA GLY A 80 8.29 23.05 -13.10
C GLY A 80 7.89 24.54 -13.06
N PRO A 81 8.69 25.45 -13.64
CA PRO A 81 8.40 26.89 -13.64
C PRO A 81 7.08 27.24 -14.34
N TYR A 82 6.67 26.44 -15.32
CA TYR A 82 5.34 26.56 -15.95
C TYR A 82 4.21 26.30 -14.95
N GLU A 83 4.37 25.27 -14.13
CA GLU A 83 3.35 24.88 -13.16
C GLU A 83 3.21 25.92 -12.04
N HIS A 84 4.32 26.46 -11.51
CA HIS A 84 4.29 27.60 -10.59
C HIS A 84 3.59 28.83 -11.17
N SER A 85 3.82 29.09 -12.46
CA SER A 85 3.18 30.21 -13.17
C SER A 85 1.66 30.02 -13.24
N VAL A 86 1.20 28.79 -13.56
CA VAL A 86 -0.21 28.44 -13.56
C VAL A 86 -0.81 28.59 -12.15
N TRP A 87 -0.13 28.14 -11.11
CA TRP A 87 -0.61 28.29 -9.73
C TRP A 87 -0.81 29.75 -9.37
N GLY A 88 0.16 30.61 -9.68
CA GLY A 88 0.03 32.06 -9.48
C GLY A 88 -1.13 32.68 -10.27
N GLN A 89 -1.32 32.28 -11.53
CA GLN A 89 -2.46 32.71 -12.35
C GLN A 89 -3.81 32.28 -11.76
N MET A 90 -3.86 31.12 -11.10
CA MET A 90 -5.04 30.59 -10.42
C MET A 90 -5.23 31.18 -9.01
N GLY A 91 -4.40 32.15 -8.60
CA GLY A 91 -4.52 32.84 -7.32
C GLY A 91 -3.91 32.10 -6.14
N ALA A 92 -3.05 31.10 -6.38
CA ALA A 92 -2.26 30.50 -5.32
C ALA A 92 -1.10 31.41 -4.91
N THR A 93 -0.73 31.35 -3.64
CA THR A 93 0.36 32.15 -3.06
C THR A 93 1.30 31.27 -2.25
N LYS A 94 2.58 31.63 -2.21
CA LYS A 94 3.61 30.96 -1.38
C LYS A 94 3.63 31.60 0.00
N GLY A 95 3.41 30.80 1.04
CA GLY A 95 3.45 31.22 2.44
C GLY A 95 4.87 31.40 2.99
N PRO A 96 5.01 31.87 4.25
CA PRO A 96 6.30 32.00 4.92
C PRO A 96 6.96 30.65 5.23
N ASP A 97 6.17 29.57 5.24
CA ASP A 97 6.60 28.18 5.36
C ASP A 97 7.13 27.59 4.04
N GLU A 98 7.18 28.40 2.99
CA GLU A 98 7.52 28.02 1.62
C GLU A 98 6.53 27.08 0.93
N LEU A 99 5.35 26.86 1.51
CA LEU A 99 4.30 26.06 0.89
C LEU A 99 3.38 26.93 0.04
N TRP A 100 3.05 26.42 -1.14
CA TRP A 100 2.03 26.99 -2.01
C TRP A 100 0.64 26.60 -1.54
N ARG A 101 -0.23 27.60 -1.40
CA ARG A 101 -1.62 27.44 -0.99
C ARG A 101 -2.55 28.17 -1.96
N CYS A 102 -3.71 27.56 -2.24
CA CYS A 102 -4.80 28.21 -2.95
C CYS A 102 -5.40 29.36 -2.11
N HIS A 103 -6.23 30.19 -2.74
CA HIS A 103 -6.92 31.29 -2.07
C HIS A 103 -7.83 30.85 -0.91
N ASP A 104 -8.19 29.57 -0.82
CA ASP A 104 -8.98 28.96 0.26
C ASP A 104 -8.12 28.38 1.41
N GLY A 105 -6.79 28.51 1.32
CA GLY A 105 -5.83 28.05 2.32
C GLY A 105 -5.37 26.59 2.16
N ARG A 106 -5.96 25.83 1.23
CA ARG A 106 -5.54 24.43 0.96
C ARG A 106 -4.20 24.38 0.26
N LEU A 107 -3.41 23.35 0.53
CA LEU A 107 -2.12 23.12 -0.15
C LEU A 107 -2.34 22.84 -1.63
N VAL A 108 -1.52 23.47 -2.48
CA VAL A 108 -1.52 23.17 -3.91
C VAL A 108 -0.88 21.79 -4.09
N ALA A 109 -1.64 20.84 -4.62
CA ALA A 109 -1.13 19.54 -5.02
C ALA A 109 -0.46 19.66 -6.39
N PRO A 110 0.84 19.32 -6.53
CA PRO A 110 1.48 19.30 -7.83
C PRO A 110 0.91 18.20 -8.73
N ALA A 111 1.04 18.37 -10.05
CA ALA A 111 0.42 17.50 -11.05
C ALA A 111 0.87 16.04 -10.94
N ASN A 112 2.09 15.79 -10.46
CA ASN A 112 2.62 14.43 -10.23
C ASN A 112 1.99 13.75 -9.01
N LEU A 113 1.47 14.52 -8.04
CA LEU A 113 0.82 14.02 -6.84
C LEU A 113 -0.68 13.78 -7.06
N CYS A 114 -1.32 14.50 -7.98
CA CYS A 114 -2.74 14.39 -8.30
C CYS A 114 -3.22 12.96 -8.60
N PRO A 115 -2.55 12.14 -9.43
CA PRO A 115 -2.97 10.76 -9.69
C PRO A 115 -2.98 9.90 -8.42
N GLU A 116 -2.05 10.13 -7.50
CA GLU A 116 -1.95 9.39 -6.25
C GLU A 116 -3.08 9.76 -5.29
N LEU A 117 -3.35 11.07 -5.15
CA LEU A 117 -4.46 11.57 -4.33
C LEU A 117 -5.81 11.07 -4.85
N ILE A 118 -6.00 11.05 -6.18
CA ILE A 118 -7.22 10.50 -6.80
C ILE A 118 -7.33 9.01 -6.54
N ARG A 119 -6.24 8.24 -6.71
CA ARG A 119 -6.20 6.81 -6.42
C ARG A 119 -6.50 6.52 -4.95
N GLU A 120 -5.99 7.33 -4.03
CA GLU A 120 -6.28 7.20 -2.60
C GLU A 120 -7.73 7.55 -2.26
N ALA A 121 -8.32 8.58 -2.87
CA ALA A 121 -9.72 8.90 -2.65
C ALA A 121 -10.66 7.81 -3.23
N HIS A 122 -10.26 7.19 -4.35
CA HIS A 122 -11.02 6.12 -5.01
C HIS A 122 -10.83 4.73 -4.41
N GLY A 123 -9.60 4.36 -4.06
CA GLY A 123 -9.17 3.01 -3.70
C GLY A 123 -9.94 2.37 -2.52
N PRO A 124 -10.25 3.12 -1.45
CA PRO A 124 -11.02 2.60 -0.31
C PRO A 124 -12.51 2.39 -0.62
N THR A 125 -13.04 2.99 -1.69
CA THR A 125 -14.50 3.12 -1.87
C THR A 125 -15.06 2.37 -3.07
N HIS A 126 -14.23 1.99 -4.05
CA HIS A 126 -14.71 1.46 -5.35
C HIS A 126 -15.83 2.33 -5.97
N GLU A 127 -15.92 3.60 -5.60
CA GLU A 127 -16.98 4.49 -6.06
C GLU A 127 -16.66 5.02 -7.47
N GLY A 128 -17.67 5.47 -8.20
CA GLY A 128 -17.50 6.06 -9.54
C GLY A 128 -16.97 7.49 -9.49
N LYS A 129 -16.31 7.93 -10.57
CA LYS A 129 -15.60 9.23 -10.72
C LYS A 129 -16.34 10.47 -10.17
N LEU A 130 -17.68 10.51 -10.29
CA LEU A 130 -18.48 11.64 -9.84
C LEU A 130 -18.54 11.79 -8.31
N LYS A 131 -18.55 10.68 -7.57
CA LYS A 131 -18.62 10.73 -6.09
C LYS A 131 -17.27 11.07 -5.46
N THR A 132 -16.18 10.68 -6.10
CA THR A 132 -14.81 10.97 -5.63
C THR A 132 -14.49 12.46 -5.63
N LEU A 133 -15.02 13.22 -6.59
CA LEU A 133 -14.75 14.66 -6.71
C LEU A 133 -15.53 15.53 -5.70
N GLN A 134 -16.43 14.95 -4.93
CA GLN A 134 -17.33 15.68 -4.02
C GLN A 134 -16.94 15.57 -2.54
N LYS A 135 -15.86 14.85 -2.21
CA LYS A 135 -15.29 14.76 -0.85
C LYS A 135 -14.14 15.74 -0.70
#